data_AF-A0A1T5ESS9-F1
#
_entry.id   AF-A0A1T5ESS9-F1
#
_cell.length_a   1.000
_cell.length_b   1.000
_cell.length_c   1.000
_cell.angle_alpha   90.00
_cell.angle_beta   90.00
_cell.angle_gamma   90.00
#
_symmetry.space_group_name_H-M   'P 1'
#
loop_
_entity.id
_entity.type
_entity.pdbx_description
1 polymer ?
#
loop_
_entity_poly.entity_id
_entity_poly.type
_entity_poly.pdbx_seq_one_letter_code
_entity_poly.pdbx_strand_id
1 'polypeptide(L)' 'MTQVTLHIDSKKKWAAIKAILEAMDIAYDAQEPVKEISEKEQVLLRRAEADIAEGRLHKFKSHREILGR' A
#
# COMPACT_ATOMS: atom_id res chain seq x y z
N MET A 1 -11.05 -17.78 -17.20
CA MET A 1 -10.13 -18.08 -16.09
C MET A 1 -10.15 -16.88 -15.16
N THR A 2 -10.50 -17.07 -13.88
CA THR A 2 -10.67 -15.97 -12.92
C THR A 2 -9.43 -15.89 -12.04
N GLN A 3 -8.79 -14.71 -12.00
CA GLN A 3 -7.61 -14.45 -11.18
C GLN A 3 -8.00 -13.50 -10.05
N VAL A 4 -7.60 -13.83 -8.81
CA VAL A 4 -7.96 -13.05 -7.62
C VAL A 4 -6.71 -12.57 -6.90
N THR A 5 -6.64 -11.29 -6.58
CA THR A 5 -5.58 -10.70 -5.76
C THR A 5 -6.01 -10.69 -4.30
N LEU A 6 -5.17 -11.23 -3.41
CA LEU A 6 -5.49 -11.39 -1.99
C LEU A 6 -4.42 -10.74 -1.12
N HIS A 7 -4.87 -9.90 -0.19
CA HIS A 7 -4.05 -9.32 0.88
C HIS A 7 -4.44 -9.93 2.22
N ILE A 8 -3.56 -10.75 2.81
CA ILE A 8 -3.83 -11.47 4.06
C ILE A 8 -2.62 -11.35 4.99
N ASP A 9 -2.74 -10.51 6.02
CA ASP A 9 -1.66 -10.25 6.98
C ASP A 9 -1.44 -11.37 8.02
N SER A 10 -2.21 -12.46 7.98
CA SER A 10 -2.12 -13.56 8.95
C SER A 10 -1.78 -14.90 8.28
N LYS A 11 -0.64 -15.49 8.67
CA LYS A 11 -0.18 -16.81 8.18
C LYS A 11 -1.22 -17.92 8.34
N LYS A 12 -1.96 -17.94 9.45
CA LYS A 12 -3.02 -18.95 9.68
C LYS A 12 -4.18 -18.79 8.70
N LYS A 13 -4.61 -17.54 8.45
CA LYS A 13 -5.69 -17.25 7.49
C LYS A 13 -5.24 -17.52 6.05
N TRP A 14 -3.98 -17.23 5.74
CA TRP A 14 -3.37 -17.53 4.44
C TRP A 14 -3.40 -19.01 4.12
N ALA A 15 -2.99 -19.87 5.07
CA ALA A 15 -2.99 -21.32 4.88
C ALA A 15 -4.39 -21.88 4.61
N ALA A 16 -5.41 -21.40 5.32
CA ALA A 16 -6.80 -21.81 5.12
C ALA A 16 -7.35 -21.36 3.75
N ILE A 17 -7.06 -20.13 3.34
CA ILE A 17 -7.55 -19.56 2.08
C ILE A 17 -6.84 -20.18 0.87
N LYS A 18 -5.53 -20.42 0.98
CA LYS A 18 -4.75 -21.11 -0.05
C LYS A 18 -5.33 -22.48 -0.40
N ALA A 19 -5.67 -23.29 0.61
CA ALA A 19 -6.26 -24.61 0.41
C ALA A 19 -7.61 -24.55 -0.34
N ILE A 20 -8.42 -23.53 -0.08
CA ILE A 20 -9.70 -23.32 -0.76
C ILE A 20 -9.49 -22.93 -2.23
N LEU A 21 -8.56 -22.01 -2.50
CA LEU A 21 -8.28 -21.54 -3.87
C LEU A 21 -7.72 -22.65 -4.75
N GLU A 22 -6.83 -23.48 -4.19
CA GLU A 22 -6.27 -24.64 -4.89
C GLU A 22 -7.34 -25.70 -5.17
N ALA A 23 -8.25 -25.96 -4.22
CA ALA A 23 -9.36 -26.89 -4.44
C ALA A 23 -10.36 -26.42 -5.50
N MET A 24 -10.46 -25.11 -5.72
CA MET A 24 -11.37 -24.49 -6.69
C MET A 24 -10.71 -24.20 -8.05
N ASP A 25 -9.43 -24.55 -8.23
CA ASP A 25 -8.63 -24.24 -9.43
C ASP A 25 -8.64 -22.73 -9.78
N ILE A 26 -8.59 -21.88 -8.74
CA ILE A 26 -8.57 -20.42 -8.89
C ILE A 26 -7.12 -19.95 -8.86
N ALA A 27 -6.69 -19.28 -9.93
CA ALA A 27 -5.39 -18.60 -9.95
C ALA A 27 -5.39 -17.41 -8.98
N TYR A 28 -4.35 -17.30 -8.15
CA TYR A 28 -4.22 -16.20 -7.20
C TYR A 28 -2.80 -15.63 -7.19
N ASP A 29 -2.71 -14.32 -6.97
CA ASP A 29 -1.45 -13.66 -6.64
C ASP A 29 -1.48 -13.26 -5.17
N ALA A 30 -0.48 -13.75 -4.42
CA ALA A 30 -0.22 -13.29 -3.07
C ALA A 30 0.42 -11.91 -3.16
N GLN A 31 -0.28 -10.87 -2.71
CA GLN A 31 0.38 -9.59 -2.50
C GLN A 31 1.35 -9.76 -1.33
N GLU A 32 2.65 -9.50 -1.54
CA GLU A 32 3.59 -9.44 -0.42
C GLU A 32 3.00 -8.49 0.64
N PRO A 33 3.02 -8.87 1.93
CA PRO A 33 2.65 -7.93 2.98
C PRO A 33 3.46 -6.66 2.76
N VAL A 34 2.79 -5.51 2.86
CA VAL A 34 3.41 -4.19 2.66
C VAL A 34 4.76 -4.21 3.37
N LYS A 35 5.85 -4.14 2.58
CA LYS A 35 7.19 -4.12 3.15
C LYS A 35 7.20 -3.04 4.22
N GLU A 36 7.67 -3.40 5.42
CA GLU A 36 7.82 -2.45 6.50
C GLU A 36 8.51 -1.20 5.94
N ILE A 37 7.83 -0.06 6.10
CA ILE A 37 8.35 1.23 5.65
C ILE A 37 9.75 1.37 6.24
N SER A 38 10.74 1.56 5.38
CA SER A 38 12.13 1.62 5.82
C SER A 38 12.30 2.74 6.84
N GLU A 39 13.24 2.62 7.79
CA GLU A 39 13.47 3.66 8.81
C GLU A 39 13.68 5.05 8.18
N LYS A 40 14.33 5.10 7.01
CA LYS A 40 14.51 6.33 6.24
C LYS A 40 13.18 6.94 5.79
N GLU A 41 12.28 6.12 5.26
CA GLU A 41 10.95 6.57 4.84
C GLU A 41 10.09 6.99 6.04
N GLN A 42 10.22 6.32 7.19
CA GLN A 42 9.54 6.73 8.43
C GLN A 42 10.01 8.11 8.91
N VAL A 43 11.32 8.38 8.82
CA VAL A 43 11.87 9.71 9.16
C VAL A 43 11.33 10.79 8.20
N LEU A 44 11.25 10.48 6.90
CA LEU A 44 10.68 11.40 5.91
C LEU A 44 9.19 11.69 6.17
N LEU A 45 8.41 10.66 6.53
CA LEU A 45 7.01 10.80 6.90
C LEU A 45 6.82 11.73 8.10
N ARG A 46 7.54 11.49 9.20
CA ARG A 46 7.45 12.34 10.40
C ARG A 46 7.81 13.79 10.11
N ARG A 47 8.81 14.01 9.24
CA ARG A 47 9.19 15.36 8.83
C ARG A 47 8.08 16.03 8.00
N ALA A 48 7.49 15.30 7.06
CA ALA A 48 6.37 15.82 6.27
C ALA A 48 5.16 16.17 7.14
N GLU A 49 4.84 15.33 8.14
CA GLU A 49 3.79 15.59 9.13
C GLU A 49 4.06 16.86 9.95
N ALA A 50 5.30 17.06 10.40
CA ALA A 50 5.71 18.28 11.11
C ALA A 50 5.60 19.52 10.21
N ASP A 51 6.04 19.42 8.94
CA ASP A 51 5.94 20.52 7.98
C ASP A 51 4.47 20.88 7.69
N ILE A 52 3.55 19.91 7.66
CA ILE A 52 2.10 20.14 7.58
C ILE A 52 1.59 20.89 8.83
N ALA A 53 1.94 20.41 10.03
CA ALA A 53 1.49 20.98 11.30
C ALA A 53 1.96 22.43 11.48
N GLU A 54 3.16 22.74 11.01
CA GLU A 54 3.75 24.09 11.03
C GLU A 54 3.31 24.97 9.86
N GLY A 55 2.47 24.45 8.95
CA GLY A 55 1.96 25.19 7.80
C GLY A 55 3.02 25.49 6.73
N ARG A 56 4.14 24.78 6.74
CA ARG A 56 5.23 24.85 5.75
C ARG A 56 4.85 24.10 4.47
N LEU A 57 3.72 24.48 3.88
CA LEU A 57 3.12 23.85 2.70
C LEU A 57 3.18 24.78 1.50
N HIS A 58 3.51 24.20 0.34
CA HIS A 58 3.37 24.91 -0.93
C HIS A 58 1.90 24.88 -1.36
N LYS A 59 1.32 26.07 -1.62
CA LYS A 59 -0.06 26.20 -2.08
C LYS A 59 -0.08 26.31 -3.59
N PHE A 60 -0.77 25.39 -4.23
CA PHE A 60 -1.04 25.44 -5.66
C PHE A 60 -2.45 25.99 -5.88
N LYS A 61 -2.63 26.77 -6.93
CA LYS A 61 -3.94 27.37 -7.30
C LYS A 61 -4.79 26.41 -8.14
N SER A 62 -4.17 25.42 -8.78
CA SER A 62 -4.87 24.44 -9.60
C SER A 62 -4.11 23.13 -9.75
N HIS A 63 -4.83 22.08 -10.15
CA HIS A 63 -4.23 20.79 -10.48
C HIS A 63 -3.23 20.86 -11.66
N ARG A 64 -3.41 21.80 -12.60
CA ARG A 64 -2.47 22.01 -13.72
C ARG A 64 -1.10 22.48 -13.23
N GLU A 65 -1.11 23.39 -12.27
CA GLU A 65 0.12 23.91 -11.63
C GLU A 65 0.88 22.81 -10.88
N ILE A 66 0.16 21.91 -10.21
CA ILE A 66 0.74 20.73 -9.54
C ILE A 66 1.43 19.81 -10.57
N LEU A 67 0.81 19.60 -11.73
CA LEU A 67 1.28 18.68 -12.75
C LEU A 67 2.30 19.31 -13.72
N GLY A 68 2.61 20.60 -13.58
CA GLY A 68 3.51 21.34 -14.48
C GLY A 68 3.02 21.40 -15.94
N ARG A 69 1.71 21.36 -16.18
CA ARG A 69 1.08 21.32 -17.51
C ARG A 69 0.33 22.59 -17.85
#